data_AF-A0A182HMB0-F1
#
_entry.id   AF-A0A182HMB0-F1
#
_cell.length_a   1.000
_cell.length_b   1.000
_cell.length_c   1.000
_cell.angle_alpha   90.00
_cell.angle_beta   90.00
_cell.angle_gamma   90.00
#
_symmetry.space_group_name_H-M   'P 1'
#
loop_
_entity.id
_entity.type
_entity.pdbx_description
1 polymer ?
#
loop_
_entity_poly.entity_id
_entity_poly.type
_entity_poly.pdbx_seq_one_letter_code
_entity_poly.pdbx_strand_id
1 'polypeptide(L)'
;MSCKYECADFSQFQEQLKKMRDLDDKIIYALNTTIPTESFKGQVDAEAKCRDLHGQLESGYSHRQEAIKKCIVVCADTVKTLKDKREENKDDVALNKQFKTEQRKLRLLQSELSVEDIIRERTQKTFRERCRLFFRFDSL
;
A
#
# COMPACT_ATOMS: atom_id res chain seq x y z
N MET A 1 1.86 7.75 -17.80
CA MET A 1 0.40 7.51 -17.76
C MET A 1 -0.07 7.84 -16.35
N SER A 2 -0.90 8.88 -16.21
CA SER A 2 -1.42 9.32 -14.91
C SER A 2 -2.42 8.29 -14.41
N CYS A 3 -2.13 7.65 -13.28
CA CYS A 3 -3.05 6.75 -12.62
C CYS A 3 -4.17 7.62 -12.01
N LYS A 4 -5.29 7.78 -12.73
CA LYS A 4 -6.53 8.27 -12.14
C LYS A 4 -6.93 7.22 -11.11
N TYR A 5 -6.77 7.53 -9.82
CA TYR A 5 -7.24 6.67 -8.75
C TYR A 5 -8.76 6.58 -8.85
N GLU A 6 -9.26 5.45 -9.35
CA GLU A 6 -10.69 5.17 -9.40
C GLU A 6 -11.16 4.73 -8.01
N CYS A 7 -11.08 5.64 -7.04
CA CYS A 7 -11.65 5.46 -5.70
C CYS A 7 -13.17 5.19 -5.72
N ALA A 8 -13.79 5.37 -6.89
CA ALA A 8 -15.19 5.05 -7.16
C ALA A 8 -15.47 3.55 -7.02
N ASP A 9 -14.56 2.69 -7.50
CA ASP A 9 -14.69 1.23 -7.45
C ASP A 9 -13.60 0.63 -6.54
N PHE A 10 -14.02 0.22 -5.34
CA PHE A 10 -13.11 -0.37 -4.37
C PHE A 10 -12.44 -1.65 -4.88
N SER A 11 -13.16 -2.47 -5.65
CA SER A 11 -12.62 -3.74 -6.16
C SER A 11 -11.47 -3.48 -7.14
N GLN A 12 -11.64 -2.52 -8.04
CA GLN A 12 -10.57 -2.11 -8.97
C GLN A 12 -9.39 -1.48 -8.24
N PHE A 13 -9.66 -0.62 -7.25
CA PHE A 13 -8.61 -0.04 -6.41
C PHE A 13 -7.81 -1.12 -5.66
N GLN A 14 -8.50 -2.14 -5.11
CA GLN A 14 -7.87 -3.26 -4.42
C GLN A 14 -6.99 -4.09 -5.36
N GLU A 15 -7.42 -4.34 -6.60
CA GLU A 15 -6.59 -5.01 -7.61
C GLU A 15 -5.33 -4.22 -7.97
N GLN A 16 -5.44 -2.90 -8.06
CA GLN A 16 -4.29 -2.02 -8.28
C GLN A 16 -3.32 -2.07 -7.09
N LEU A 17 -3.81 -2.01 -5.86
CA LEU A 17 -2.98 -2.16 -4.66
C LEU A 17 -2.25 -3.49 -4.66
N LYS A 18 -2.93 -4.58 -5.02
CA LYS A 18 -2.29 -5.91 -5.15
C LYS A 18 -1.14 -5.90 -6.15
N LYS A 19 -1.32 -5.29 -7.33
CA LYS A 19 -0.24 -5.15 -8.33
C LYS A 19 0.92 -4.30 -7.81
N MET A 20 0.63 -3.23 -7.08
CA MET A 20 1.65 -2.37 -6.46
C MET A 20 2.42 -3.06 -5.34
N ARG A 21 1.88 -4.15 -4.76
CA ARG A 21 2.49 -4.97 -3.69
C ARG A 21 3.34 -6.13 -4.24
N ASP A 22 3.54 -6.25 -5.56
CA ASP A 22 4.27 -7.37 -6.17
C ASP A 22 5.71 -7.52 -5.65
N LEU A 23 6.40 -6.41 -5.38
CA LEU A 23 7.74 -6.43 -4.78
C LEU A 23 7.73 -6.98 -3.36
N ASP A 24 6.75 -6.60 -2.54
CA ASP A 24 6.56 -7.11 -1.19
C ASP A 24 6.21 -8.61 -1.22
N ASP A 25 5.29 -9.02 -2.08
CA ASP A 25 4.89 -10.42 -2.27
C ASP A 25 6.06 -11.31 -2.71
N LYS A 26 6.98 -10.75 -3.51
CA LYS A 26 8.18 -11.43 -4.02
C LYS A 26 9.46 -11.07 -3.27
N ILE A 27 9.38 -10.50 -2.06
CA ILE A 27 10.56 -10.01 -1.34
C ILE A 27 11.63 -11.09 -1.14
N ILE A 28 11.23 -12.33 -0.84
CA ILE A 28 12.17 -13.44 -0.65
C ILE A 28 12.93 -13.75 -1.95
N TYR A 29 12.21 -13.77 -3.07
CA TYR A 29 12.81 -13.98 -4.39
C TYR A 29 13.75 -12.82 -4.74
N ALA A 30 13.30 -11.58 -4.56
CA ALA A 30 14.11 -10.39 -4.79
C ALA A 30 15.39 -10.38 -3.94
N LEU A 31 15.32 -10.80 -2.68
CA LEU A 31 16.49 -10.89 -1.80
C LEU A 31 17.44 -12.02 -2.20
N ASN A 32 16.90 -13.17 -2.63
CA ASN A 32 17.71 -14.30 -3.08
C ASN A 32 18.45 -14.00 -4.39
N THR A 33 17.91 -13.14 -5.26
CA THR A 33 18.60 -12.67 -6.48
C THR A 33 19.55 -11.51 -6.21
N THR A 34 19.28 -10.73 -5.16
CA THR A 34 20.09 -9.57 -4.75
C THR A 34 21.34 -9.97 -3.96
N ILE A 35 21.22 -10.94 -3.06
CA ILE A 35 22.29 -11.33 -2.14
C ILE A 35 22.94 -12.60 -2.69
N PRO A 36 24.20 -12.53 -3.17
CA PRO A 36 24.91 -13.71 -3.64
C PRO A 36 25.05 -14.73 -2.52
N THR A 37 24.94 -16.02 -2.86
CA THR A 37 25.35 -17.09 -1.94
C THR A 37 26.86 -16.98 -1.68
N GLU A 38 27.34 -17.57 -0.59
CA GLU A 38 28.76 -17.44 -0.19
C GLU A 38 29.75 -17.80 -1.31
N SER A 39 29.36 -18.72 -2.20
CA SER A 39 30.14 -19.14 -3.36
C SER A 39 30.33 -18.06 -4.43
N PHE A 40 29.54 -16.98 -4.42
CA PHE A 40 29.61 -15.85 -5.36
C PHE A 40 30.01 -14.53 -4.69
N LYS A 41 30.56 -14.59 -3.46
CA LYS A 41 31.10 -13.40 -2.76
C LYS A 41 32.10 -12.67 -3.66
N GLY A 42 31.90 -11.36 -3.84
CA GLY A 42 32.80 -10.48 -4.61
C GLY A 42 32.37 -10.19 -6.06
N GLN A 43 31.35 -10.87 -6.60
CA GLN A 43 30.82 -10.58 -7.94
C GLN A 43 29.68 -9.55 -7.94
N VAL A 44 29.07 -9.31 -6.79
CA VAL A 44 27.92 -8.39 -6.62
C VAL A 44 28.16 -7.51 -5.40
N ASP A 45 27.98 -6.20 -5.56
CA ASP A 45 27.93 -5.25 -4.45
C ASP A 45 26.60 -5.38 -3.71
N ALA A 46 26.59 -6.26 -2.71
CA ALA A 46 25.41 -6.55 -1.90
C ALA A 46 24.92 -5.33 -1.12
N GLU A 47 25.81 -4.42 -0.73
CA GLU A 47 25.45 -3.21 0.01
C GLU A 47 24.68 -2.24 -0.90
N ALA A 48 25.20 -1.97 -2.10
CA ALA A 48 24.52 -1.12 -3.08
C ALA A 48 23.15 -1.70 -3.48
N LYS A 49 23.05 -3.03 -3.65
CA LYS A 49 21.78 -3.68 -4.00
C LYS A 49 20.76 -3.66 -2.86
N CYS A 50 21.20 -3.87 -1.61
CA CYS A 50 20.32 -3.71 -0.45
C CYS A 50 19.83 -2.26 -0.31
N ARG A 51 20.67 -1.26 -0.58
CA ARG A 51 20.26 0.15 -0.64
C ARG A 51 19.21 0.42 -1.71
N ASP A 52 19.44 -0.06 -2.92
CA ASP A 52 18.51 0.11 -4.03
C ASP A 52 17.14 -0.53 -3.72
N LEU A 53 17.15 -1.77 -3.22
CA LEU A 53 15.94 -2.46 -2.79
C LEU A 53 15.20 -1.70 -1.68
N HIS A 54 15.91 -1.14 -0.70
CA HIS A 54 15.30 -0.30 0.33
C HIS A 54 14.61 0.94 -0.26
N GLY A 55 15.27 1.62 -1.20
CA GLY A 55 14.69 2.77 -1.89
C GLY A 55 13.42 2.43 -2.66
N GLN A 56 13.41 1.28 -3.36
CA GLN A 56 12.22 0.79 -4.06
C GLN A 56 11.07 0.48 -3.09
N LEU A 57 11.37 -0.14 -1.95
CA LEU A 57 10.37 -0.44 -0.91
C LEU A 57 9.77 0.85 -0.32
N GLU A 58 10.59 1.80 0.12
CA GLU A 58 10.10 3.05 0.73
C GLU A 58 9.33 3.93 -0.26
N SER A 59 9.76 3.95 -1.53
CA SER A 59 8.99 4.60 -2.60
C SER A 59 7.63 3.90 -2.82
N GLY A 60 7.60 2.57 -2.79
CA GLY A 60 6.38 1.77 -2.90
C GLY A 60 5.40 2.06 -1.74
N TYR A 61 5.90 2.04 -0.50
CA TYR A 61 5.12 2.36 0.70
C TYR A 61 4.52 3.77 0.62
N SER A 62 5.34 4.76 0.26
CA SER A 62 4.90 6.15 0.15
C SER A 62 3.80 6.30 -0.90
N HIS A 63 3.99 5.71 -2.09
CA HIS A 63 3.02 5.77 -3.17
C HIS A 63 1.69 5.12 -2.80
N ARG A 64 1.71 3.92 -2.20
CA ARG A 64 0.49 3.21 -1.79
C ARG A 64 -0.22 3.91 -0.64
N GLN A 65 0.50 4.39 0.37
CA GLN A 65 -0.09 5.19 1.46
C GLN A 65 -0.78 6.44 0.94
N GLU A 66 -0.14 7.17 0.03
CA GLU A 66 -0.72 8.37 -0.57
C GLU A 66 -1.99 8.04 -1.35
N ALA A 67 -1.97 6.97 -2.16
CA ALA A 67 -3.12 6.50 -2.91
C ALA A 67 -4.32 6.15 -2.00
N ILE A 68 -4.08 5.35 -0.95
CA ILE A 68 -5.12 4.94 0.01
C ILE A 68 -5.69 6.17 0.72
N LYS A 69 -4.84 7.07 1.23
CA LYS A 69 -5.27 8.29 1.92
C LYS A 69 -6.10 9.21 1.03
N LYS A 70 -5.69 9.40 -0.24
CA LYS A 70 -6.47 10.17 -1.21
C LYS A 70 -7.86 9.58 -1.40
N CYS A 71 -7.98 8.26 -1.55
CA CYS A 71 -9.29 7.62 -1.68
C CYS A 71 -10.14 7.71 -0.41
N ILE A 72 -9.53 7.63 0.77
CA ILE A 72 -10.24 7.84 2.04
C ILE A 72 -10.85 9.24 2.09
N VAL A 73 -10.09 10.28 1.74
CA VAL A 73 -10.58 11.68 1.74
C VAL A 73 -11.76 11.84 0.79
N VAL A 74 -11.61 11.40 -0.48
CA VAL A 74 -12.68 11.50 -1.49
C VAL A 74 -13.95 10.75 -1.04
N CYS A 75 -13.80 9.55 -0.49
CA CYS A 75 -14.92 8.76 -0.01
C CYS A 75 -15.56 9.38 1.25
N ALA A 76 -14.77 9.97 2.15
CA ALA A 76 -15.25 10.63 3.36
C ALA A 76 -16.08 11.88 3.02
N ASP A 77 -15.63 12.69 2.06
CA ASP A 77 -16.37 13.87 1.57
C ASP A 77 -17.71 13.46 0.92
N THR A 78 -17.70 12.35 0.18
CA THR A 78 -18.92 11.78 -0.40
C THR A 78 -19.90 11.31 0.68
N VAL A 79 -19.40 10.57 1.69
CA VAL A 79 -20.22 10.13 2.85
C VAL A 79 -20.79 11.33 3.61
N LYS A 80 -20.01 12.39 3.81
CA LYS A 80 -20.46 13.62 4.46
C LYS A 80 -21.59 14.28 3.65
N THR A 81 -21.39 14.46 2.36
CA THR A 81 -22.41 15.04 1.46
C THR A 81 -23.71 14.22 1.47
N LEU A 82 -23.61 12.89 1.43
CA LEU A 82 -24.78 12.01 1.49
C LEU A 82 -25.47 12.05 2.86
N LYS A 83 -24.70 12.23 3.95
CA LYS A 83 -25.25 12.39 5.30
C LYS A 83 -26.10 13.66 5.37
N ASP A 84 -25.58 14.79 4.89
CA ASP A 84 -26.26 16.08 4.94
C ASP A 84 -27.57 16.03 4.14
N LYS A 85 -27.54 15.49 2.92
CA LYS A 85 -28.76 15.28 2.09
C LYS A 85 -29.80 14.38 2.76
N ARG A 86 -29.36 13.38 3.52
CA ARG A 86 -30.24 12.43 4.20
C ARG A 86 -30.98 13.08 5.37
N GLU A 87 -30.37 14.06 6.04
CA GLU A 87 -31.05 14.80 7.11
C GLU A 87 -32.23 15.63 6.56
N GLU A 88 -32.13 16.09 5.30
CA GLU A 88 -33.20 16.80 4.58
C GLU A 88 -34.28 15.86 4.02
N ASN A 89 -33.91 14.63 3.63
CA ASN A 89 -34.81 13.66 2.98
C ASN A 89 -34.70 12.26 3.61
N LYS A 90 -35.24 12.10 4.83
CA LYS A 90 -35.06 10.88 5.65
C LYS A 90 -35.67 9.61 5.06
N ASP A 91 -36.76 9.75 4.29
CA ASP A 91 -37.52 8.63 3.73
C ASP A 91 -37.06 8.20 2.33
N ASP A 92 -36.06 8.88 1.75
CA ASP A 92 -35.49 8.49 0.46
C ASP A 92 -34.68 7.19 0.60
N VAL A 93 -35.29 6.09 0.17
CA VAL A 93 -34.71 4.74 0.21
C VAL A 93 -33.45 4.64 -0.67
N ALA A 94 -33.41 5.33 -1.81
CA ALA A 94 -32.27 5.30 -2.72
C ALA A 94 -31.08 6.03 -2.11
N LEU A 95 -31.31 7.21 -1.53
CA LEU A 95 -30.29 7.97 -0.80
C LEU A 95 -29.73 7.19 0.39
N ASN A 96 -30.61 6.55 1.17
CA ASN A 96 -30.21 5.70 2.29
C ASN A 96 -29.34 4.50 1.85
N LYS A 97 -29.68 3.88 0.72
CA LYS A 97 -28.88 2.78 0.15
C LYS A 97 -27.51 3.28 -0.31
N GLN A 98 -27.45 4.40 -1.02
CA GLN A 98 -26.18 5.01 -1.47
C GLN A 98 -25.29 5.37 -0.28
N PHE A 99 -25.83 6.02 0.75
CA PHE A 99 -25.10 6.35 1.98
C PHE A 99 -24.47 5.12 2.63
N LYS A 100 -25.24 4.02 2.80
CA LYS A 100 -24.73 2.77 3.39
C LYS A 100 -23.66 2.10 2.52
N THR A 101 -23.72 2.24 1.20
CA THR A 101 -22.70 1.72 0.28
C THR A 101 -21.41 2.51 0.42
N GLU A 102 -21.48 3.85 0.35
CA GLU A 102 -20.31 4.71 0.49
C GLU A 102 -19.67 4.61 1.88
N GLN A 103 -20.49 4.46 2.94
CA GLN A 103 -19.96 4.24 4.29
C GLN A 103 -19.21 2.91 4.41
N ARG A 104 -19.70 1.83 3.76
CA ARG A 104 -19.00 0.55 3.72
C ARG A 104 -17.69 0.66 2.96
N LYS A 105 -17.70 1.34 1.81
CA LYS A 105 -16.50 1.62 1.01
C LYS A 105 -15.44 2.37 1.82
N LEU A 106 -15.83 3.40 2.56
CA LEU A 106 -14.91 4.15 3.43
C LEU A 106 -14.23 3.25 4.47
N ARG A 107 -14.98 2.35 5.11
CA ARG A 107 -14.40 1.40 6.10
C ARG A 107 -13.40 0.45 5.45
N LEU A 108 -13.71 -0.04 4.24
CA LEU A 108 -12.79 -0.92 3.50
C LEU A 108 -11.49 -0.18 3.15
N LEU A 109 -11.58 1.05 2.64
CA LEU A 109 -10.41 1.90 2.36
C LEU A 109 -9.58 2.18 3.62
N GLN A 110 -10.22 2.42 4.76
CA GLN A 110 -9.53 2.59 6.04
C GLN A 110 -8.80 1.31 6.47
N SER A 111 -9.40 0.14 6.26
CA SER A 111 -8.76 -1.14 6.57
C SER A 111 -7.51 -1.42 5.71
N GLU A 112 -7.45 -0.89 4.48
CA GLU A 112 -6.26 -1.02 3.63
C GLU A 112 -5.03 -0.33 4.21
N LEU A 113 -5.17 0.70 5.07
CA LEU A 113 -4.03 1.27 5.79
C LEU A 113 -3.42 0.25 6.76
N SER A 114 -4.25 -0.48 7.50
CA SER A 114 -3.77 -1.52 8.41
C SER A 114 -3.14 -2.69 7.66
N VAL A 115 -3.70 -3.06 6.49
CA VAL A 115 -3.09 -4.06 5.60
C VAL A 115 -1.71 -3.58 5.13
N GLU A 116 -1.59 -2.31 4.75
CA GLU A 116 -0.32 -1.73 4.32
C GLU A 116 0.74 -1.75 5.42
N ASP A 117 0.35 -1.43 6.67
CA ASP A 117 1.25 -1.48 7.82
C ASP A 117 1.77 -2.90 8.09
N ILE A 118 0.88 -3.91 8.03
CA ILE A 118 1.26 -5.32 8.21
C ILE A 118 2.22 -5.79 7.11
N ILE A 119 1.95 -5.43 5.86
CA ILE A 119 2.81 -5.77 4.72
C ILE A 119 4.19 -5.14 4.91
N ARG A 120 4.23 -3.84 5.23
CA ARG A 120 5.47 -3.12 5.50
C ARG A 120 6.27 -3.78 6.61
N GLU A 121 5.65 -4.10 7.74
CA GLU A 121 6.35 -4.75 8.86
C GLU A 121 6.97 -6.09 8.45
N ARG A 122 6.19 -6.94 7.77
CA ARG A 122 6.65 -8.26 7.31
C ARG A 122 7.81 -8.13 6.33
N THR A 123 7.67 -7.30 5.30
CA THR A 123 8.70 -7.11 4.29
C THR A 123 9.97 -6.53 4.90
N GLN A 124 9.84 -5.49 5.73
CA GLN A 124 11.00 -4.87 6.37
C GLN A 124 11.72 -5.82 7.32
N LYS A 125 11.00 -6.71 8.03
CA LYS A 125 11.63 -7.75 8.85
C LYS A 125 12.52 -8.67 8.01
N THR A 126 11.96 -9.24 6.93
CA THR A 126 12.72 -10.13 6.03
C THR A 126 13.88 -9.40 5.35
N PHE A 127 13.67 -8.17 4.91
CA PHE A 127 14.70 -7.31 4.35
C PHE A 127 15.83 -7.09 5.35
N ARG A 128 15.52 -6.69 6.59
CA ARG A 128 16.51 -6.45 7.65
C ARG A 128 17.33 -7.70 7.98
N GLU A 129 16.67 -8.85 8.15
CA GLU A 129 17.33 -10.12 8.44
C GLU A 129 18.37 -10.51 7.38
N ARG A 130 18.07 -10.25 6.10
CA ARG A 130 18.92 -10.61 4.97
C ARG A 130 19.99 -9.56 4.67
N CYS A 131 19.67 -8.27 4.77
CA CYS A 131 20.59 -7.18 4.42
C CYS A 131 21.47 -6.70 5.59
N ARG A 132 21.21 -7.08 6.85
CA ARG A 132 22.00 -6.61 8.03
C ARG A 132 23.51 -6.84 7.98
N LEU A 133 23.97 -7.84 7.22
CA LEU A 133 25.39 -8.14 7.08
C LEU A 133 26.10 -7.21 6.09
N PHE A 134 25.32 -6.54 5.23
CA PHE A 134 25.83 -5.72 4.13
C PHE A 134 25.47 -4.25 4.30
N PHE A 135 24.41 -3.95 5.06
CA PHE A 135 23.81 -2.63 5.13
C PHE A 135 23.52 -2.23 6.58
N ARG A 136 24.03 -1.05 6.99
CA ARG A 136 23.79 -0.48 8.31
C ARG A 136 22.53 0.38 8.31
N PHE A 137 21.52 -0.09 9.03
CA PHE A 137 20.21 0.57 9.14
C PHE A 137 20.23 1.84 10.00
N ASP A 138 21.26 2.03 10.84
CA ASP A 138 21.37 3.19 11.75
C ASP A 138 21.67 4.52 11.03
N SER A 139 21.91 4.45 9.72
CA SER A 139 22.26 5.58 8.84
C SER A 139 21.07 6.03 7.95
N LEU A 140 19.87 5.48 8.19
CA LEU A 140 18.64 5.80 7.47
C LEU A 140 17.74 6.77 8.24
#